data_AF-A0AAV5Y6F5-F1
#
_entry.id   AF-A0AAV5Y6F5-F1
#
_cell.length_a   1.000
_cell.length_b   1.000
_cell.length_c   1.000
_cell.angle_alpha   90.00
_cell.angle_beta   90.00
_cell.angle_gamma   90.00
#
_symmetry.space_group_name_H-M   'P 1'
#
loop_
_entity.id
_entity.type
_entity.pdbx_description
1 polymer ?
#
loop_
_entity_poly.entity_id
_entity_poly.type
_entity_poly.pdbx_seq_one_letter_code
_entity_poly.pdbx_strand_id
1 'polypeptide(L)'
;MTLERTEAALDARLGGVSLQAQVIGGRGPIRLYLYVNGDLMESWSEPSGRFELSADDHGAGPHAVTARAVDAQGRWAGASMVIGSTGVEAASNE
;
A
#
# COMPACT_ATOMS: atom_id res chain seq x y z
N MET A 1 -4.69 -19.25 1.12
CA MET A 1 -4.88 -17.82 0.84
C MET A 1 -3.50 -17.26 0.67
N THR A 2 -3.25 -16.61 -0.47
CA THR A 2 -1.93 -16.07 -0.78
C THR A 2 -2.12 -14.62 -1.24
N LEU A 3 -1.30 -13.73 -0.68
CA LEU A 3 -1.20 -12.36 -1.17
C LEU A 3 -0.04 -12.35 -2.17
N GLU A 4 -0.36 -12.50 -3.46
CA GLU A 4 0.67 -12.75 -4.49
C GLU A 4 1.25 -11.48 -5.07
N ARG A 5 0.58 -10.33 -4.91
CA ARG A 5 0.95 -9.12 -5.64
C ARG A 5 0.68 -7.87 -4.81
N THR A 6 1.77 -7.33 -4.27
CA THR A 6 1.92 -5.90 -3.96
C THR A 6 2.84 -5.34 -5.03
N GLU A 7 2.29 -4.66 -6.03
CA GLU A 7 3.08 -3.92 -7.01
C GLU A 7 3.07 -2.44 -6.61
N ALA A 8 4.27 -1.89 -6.39
CA ALA A 8 4.48 -0.46 -6.25
C ALA A 8 4.96 0.06 -7.61
N ALA A 9 4.13 0.86 -8.27
CA ALA A 9 4.55 1.65 -9.42
C ALA A 9 4.90 3.05 -8.91
N LEU A 10 6.15 3.46 -9.11
CA LEU A 10 6.55 4.85 -8.91
C LEU A 10 5.94 5.67 -10.04
N ASP A 11 4.96 6.53 -9.76
CA ASP A 11 4.54 7.53 -10.73
C ASP A 11 5.41 8.76 -10.55
N ALA A 12 6.57 8.73 -11.22
CA ALA A 12 7.54 9.82 -11.19
C ALA A 12 6.95 11.16 -11.68
N ARG A 13 5.80 11.17 -12.37
CA ARG A 13 5.15 12.41 -12.83
C ARG A 13 4.31 13.08 -11.75
N LEU A 14 3.96 12.36 -10.68
CA LEU A 14 3.10 12.85 -9.60
C LEU A 14 3.82 12.98 -8.25
N GLY A 15 5.10 12.61 -8.15
CA GLY A 15 5.82 12.63 -6.87
C GLY A 15 5.31 11.60 -5.85
N GLY A 16 4.52 10.63 -6.31
CA GLY A 16 3.87 9.61 -5.48
C GLY A 16 4.11 8.18 -5.95
N VAL A 17 3.92 7.23 -5.05
CA VAL A 17 3.98 5.79 -5.31
C VAL A 17 2.56 5.22 -5.33
N SER A 18 2.12 4.64 -6.44
CA SER A 18 0.85 3.91 -6.51
C SER A 18 1.08 2.46 -6.10
N LEU A 19 0.38 2.02 -5.06
CA LEU A 19 0.40 0.66 -4.54
C LEU A 19 -0.88 -0.07 -4.94
N GLN A 20 -0.74 -1.22 -5.57
CA GLN A 20 -1.84 -2.13 -5.84
C GLN A 20 -1.65 -3.42 -5.06
N ALA A 21 -2.67 -3.79 -4.28
CA ALA A 21 -2.70 -5.02 -3.52
C ALA A 21 -3.82 -5.93 -4.04
N GLN A 22 -3.49 -7.19 -4.34
CA GLN A 22 -4.45 -8.19 -4.81
C GLN A 22 -4.33 -9.50 -4.02
N VAL A 23 -5.47 -10.01 -3.58
CA VAL A 23 -5.63 -11.27 -2.84
C VAL A 23 -6.10 -12.37 -3.79
N ILE A 24 -5.40 -13.51 -3.80
CA ILE A 24 -5.77 -14.68 -4.61
C ILE A 24 -6.07 -15.88 -3.69
N GLY A 25 -7.13 -16.62 -4.01
CA GLY A 25 -7.49 -17.87 -3.32
C GLY A 25 -8.07 -17.70 -1.90
N GLY A 26 -8.55 -16.49 -1.56
CA GLY A 26 -9.38 -16.29 -0.37
C GLY A 26 -10.83 -16.73 -0.63
N ARG A 27 -11.51 -17.21 0.41
CA ARG A 27 -12.96 -17.49 0.35
C ARG A 27 -13.68 -16.30 0.96
N GLY A 28 -14.52 -15.64 0.16
CA GLY A 28 -15.21 -14.42 0.58
C GLY A 28 -16.09 -14.60 1.83
N PRO A 29 -16.37 -13.51 2.56
CA PRO A 29 -15.79 -12.17 2.43
C PRO A 29 -14.30 -12.08 2.80
N ILE A 30 -13.58 -11.15 2.18
CA ILE A 30 -12.17 -10.84 2.44
C ILE A 30 -12.08 -9.40 2.92
N ARG A 31 -11.24 -9.14 3.92
CA ARG A 31 -10.91 -7.81 4.40
C ARG A 31 -9.44 -7.56 4.16
N LEU A 32 -9.14 -6.49 3.43
CA LEU A 32 -7.77 -6.07 3.13
C LEU A 32 -7.47 -4.82 3.96
N TYR A 33 -6.29 -4.77 4.54
CA TYR A 33 -5.79 -3.69 5.38
C TYR A 33 -4.43 -3.26 4.85
N LEU A 34 -4.21 -1.95 4.75
CA LEU A 34 -2.91 -1.37 4.40
C LEU A 34 -2.36 -0.59 5.58
N TYR A 35 -1.12 -0.89 5.94
CA TYR A 35 -0.38 -0.20 6.98
C TYR A 35 0.82 0.52 6.38
N VAL A 36 1.07 1.76 6.82
CA VAL A 36 2.28 2.52 6.51
C VAL A 36 2.99 2.79 7.83
N ASN A 37 4.24 2.36 7.95
CA ASN A 37 5.03 2.46 9.18
C ASN A 37 4.37 1.83 10.44
N GLY A 38 3.43 0.90 10.23
CA GLY A 38 2.67 0.23 11.30
C GLY A 38 1.28 0.84 11.56
N ASP A 39 1.00 2.03 11.03
CA ASP A 39 -0.28 2.71 11.18
C ASP A 39 -1.27 2.28 10.09
N LEU A 40 -2.51 1.96 10.46
CA LEU A 40 -3.55 1.59 9.51
C LEU A 40 -3.98 2.81 8.71
N MET A 41 -3.71 2.79 7.40
CA MET A 41 -4.08 3.87 6.49
C MET A 41 -5.42 3.62 5.81
N GLU A 42 -5.64 2.38 5.32
CA GLU A 42 -6.78 2.09 4.47
C GLU A 42 -7.29 0.66 4.66
N SER A 43 -8.57 0.44 4.36
CA SER A 43 -9.16 -0.89 4.38
C SER A 43 -10.22 -1.10 3.31
N TRP A 44 -10.25 -2.31 2.73
CA TRP A 44 -11.23 -2.70 1.70
C TRP A 44 -11.98 -3.96 2.12
N SER A 45 -13.20 -4.10 1.60
CA SER A 45 -14.01 -5.32 1.72
C SER A 45 -13.96 -6.19 0.46
N GLU A 46 -13.24 -5.71 -0.55
CA GLU A 46 -12.95 -6.37 -1.81
C GLU A 46 -11.58 -7.09 -1.75
N PRO A 47 -11.37 -8.14 -2.58
CA PRO A 47 -10.08 -8.84 -2.66
C PRO A 47 -8.97 -8.04 -3.34
N SER A 48 -9.19 -6.77 -3.66
CA SER A 48 -8.21 -5.89 -4.28
C SER A 48 -8.42 -4.45 -3.81
N GLY A 49 -7.31 -3.74 -3.61
CA GLY A 49 -7.30 -2.33 -3.23
C GLY A 49 -6.19 -1.57 -3.94
N ARG A 50 -6.41 -0.26 -4.14
CA ARG A 50 -5.40 0.67 -4.66
C ARG A 50 -5.21 1.79 -3.64
N PHE A 51 -3.96 2.13 -3.39
CA PHE A 51 -3.56 3.21 -2.49
C PHE A 51 -2.45 4.03 -3.13
N GLU A 52 -2.48 5.34 -2.92
CA GLU A 52 -1.45 6.26 -3.40
C GLU A 52 -0.70 6.80 -2.19
N LEU A 53 0.61 6.54 -2.14
CA LEU A 53 1.49 7.14 -1.14
C LEU A 53 2.12 8.40 -1.75
N SER A 54 1.75 9.57 -1.23
CA SER A 54 2.45 10.82 -1.56
C SER A 54 3.57 11.13 -0.57
N ALA A 55 4.71 11.60 -1.09
CA ALA A 55 5.80 12.12 -0.26
C ALA A 55 5.37 13.36 0.55
N ASP A 56 4.43 14.13 0.02
CA ASP A 56 3.94 15.36 0.66
C ASP A 56 3.10 15.05 1.91
N ASP A 57 2.37 13.93 1.89
CA ASP A 57 1.48 13.53 2.99
C ASP A 57 2.21 12.73 4.08
N HIS A 58 3.22 11.95 3.71
CA HIS A 58 3.91 11.02 4.62
C HIS A 58 5.35 11.41 4.95
N GLY A 59 5.88 12.45 4.30
CA GLY A 59 7.28 12.83 4.37
C GLY A 59 8.13 12.11 3.34
N ALA A 60 9.31 12.69 3.08
CA ALA A 60 10.32 12.03 2.27
C ALA A 60 11.06 10.98 3.11
N GLY A 61 11.34 9.82 2.51
CA GLY A 61 12.14 8.78 3.15
C GLY A 61 11.62 7.36 2.92
N PRO A 62 12.26 6.37 3.55
CA PRO A 62 11.80 4.99 3.49
C PRO A 62 10.55 4.81 4.35
N HIS A 63 9.47 4.34 3.72
CA HIS A 63 8.23 3.95 4.38
C HIS A 63 8.02 2.44 4.24
N ALA A 64 7.76 1.78 5.37
CA ALA A 64 7.41 0.36 5.39
C ALA A 64 5.91 0.21 5.14
N VAL A 65 5.56 -0.33 3.98
CA VAL A 65 4.17 -0.58 3.58
C VAL A 65 3.87 -2.06 3.76
N THR A 66 2.80 -2.35 4.51
CA THR A 66 2.36 -3.73 4.76
C THR A 66 0.90 -3.89 4.36
N ALA A 67 0.64 -4.79 3.42
CA ALA A 67 -0.72 -5.21 3.09
C ALA A 67 -1.03 -6.51 3.84
N ARG A 68 -2.20 -6.56 4.49
CA ARG A 68 -2.70 -7.73 5.21
C ARG A 68 -4.12 -8.03 4.78
N ALA A 69 -4.37 -9.25 4.34
CA ALA A 69 -5.70 -9.72 4.01
C ALA A 69 -6.17 -10.78 5.00
N VAL A 70 -7.45 -10.78 5.34
CA VAL A 70 -8.10 -11.74 6.24
C VAL A 70 -9.38 -12.22 5.58
N ASP A 71 -9.61 -13.54 5.51
CA ASP A 71 -10.85 -14.11 5.00
C ASP A 71 -11.87 -14.40 6.11
N ALA A 72 -13.09 -14.78 5.72
CA ALA A 72 -14.17 -15.07 6.65
C ALA A 72 -13.92 -16.28 7.58
N GLN A 73 -12.93 -17.12 7.27
CA GLN A 73 -12.51 -18.23 8.14
C GLN A 73 -11.38 -17.80 9.10
N GLY A 74 -11.00 -16.50 9.09
CA GLY A 74 -9.92 -15.97 9.90
C GLY A 74 -8.53 -16.32 9.37
N ARG A 75 -8.41 -16.89 8.17
CA ARG A 75 -7.11 -17.12 7.55
C ARG A 75 -6.58 -15.78 7.06
N TRP A 76 -5.28 -15.56 7.24
CA TRP A 76 -4.65 -14.32 6.85
C TRP A 76 -3.45 -14.55 5.93
N ALA A 77 -3.17 -13.55 5.09
CA ALA A 77 -1.97 -13.45 4.28
C ALA A 77 -1.45 -12.01 4.36
N GLY A 78 -0.14 -11.82 4.26
CA GLY A 78 0.46 -10.49 4.28
C GLY A 78 1.69 -10.39 3.40
N ALA A 79 1.95 -9.17 2.91
CA ALA A 79 3.14 -8.81 2.16
C ALA A 79 3.62 -7.44 2.64
N SER A 80 4.93 -7.25 2.67
CA SER A 80 5.56 -6.02 3.11
C SER A 80 6.62 -5.58 2.12
N MET A 81 6.75 -4.27 1.94
CA MET A 81 7.77 -3.66 1.09
C MET A 81 8.20 -2.32 1.68
N VAL A 82 9.41 -1.91 1.37
CA VAL A 82 9.90 -0.57 1.71
C VAL A 82 9.90 0.25 0.44
N ILE A 83 9.24 1.41 0.46
CA ILE A 83 9.25 2.36 -0.64
C ILE A 83 9.90 3.66 -0.19
N GLY A 84 10.77 4.21 -1.02
CA GLY A 84 11.34 5.54 -0.82
C GLY A 84 10.47 6.57 -1.52
N SER A 85 9.84 7.46 -0.77
CA SER A 85 9.22 8.67 -1.30
C SER A 85 10.32 9.72 -1.47
N THR A 86 10.70 10.05 -2.70
CA THR A 86 11.50 11.25 -2.94
C THR A 86 10.55 12.43 -2.87
N GLY A 87 10.62 13.21 -1.78
CA GLY A 87 9.92 14.48 -1.71
C GLY A 87 10.29 15.29 -2.96
N VAL A 88 9.30 15.73 -3.71
CA VAL A 88 9.54 16.74 -4.74
C VAL A 88 9.80 18.01 -3.95
N GLU A 89 11.08 18.35 -3.72
CA GLU A 89 11.41 19.68 -3.21
C GLU A 89 10.80 20.66 -4.21
N ALA A 90 9.68 21.30 -3.81
CA ALA A 90 9.08 22.36 -4.58
C ALA A 90 10.17 23.40 -4.77
N ALA A 91 10.75 23.43 -5.97
CA ALA A 91 11.70 24.45 -6.37
C ALA A 91 10.99 25.80 -6.24
N SER A 92 11.16 26.42 -5.08
CA SER A 92 10.79 27.82 -4.84
C SER A 92 11.82 28.63 -5.61
N ASN A 93 11.53 28.91 -6.88
CA ASN A 93 12.33 29.84 -7.66
C ASN A 93 11.86 31.26 -7.28
N GLU A 94 12.62 31.88 -6.38
CA GLU A 94 12.53 33.31 -6.04
C GLU A 94 12.85 34.21 -7.24
#